data_AF-A0A350LW54-F1
#
_entry.id   AF-A0A350LW54-F1
#
_cell.length_a   1.000
_cell.length_b   1.000
_cell.length_c   1.000
_cell.angle_alpha   90.00
_cell.angle_beta   90.00
_cell.angle_gamma   90.00
#
_symmetry.space_group_name_H-M   'P 1'
#
loop_
_entity.id
_entity.type
_entity.pdbx_description
1 polymer ?
#
loop_
_entity_poly.entity_id
_entity_poly.type
_entity_poly.pdbx_seq_one_letter_code
_entity_poly.pdbx_strand_id
1 'polypeptide(L)' 'MQIRFDHGPADGSCVFAQADRLIVAHAPDEVPAALAALDEARADGYWLAGFASYELGYALEPRLAPLMPAHR' A
#
# COMPACT_ATOMS: atom_id res chain seq x y z
N MET A 1 1.42 12.45 6.01
CA MET A 1 1.17 11.18 6.73
C MET A 1 2.45 10.79 7.48
N GLN A 2 2.32 10.25 8.70
CA GLN A 2 3.45 9.70 9.47
C GLN A 2 3.05 8.31 9.99
N ILE A 3 3.94 7.33 9.84
CA ILE A 3 3.72 5.94 10.27
C ILE A 3 4.86 5.54 11.19
N ARG A 4 4.53 4.99 12.37
CA ARG A 4 5.51 4.49 13.33
C ARG A 4 5.43 2.97 13.41
N PHE A 5 6.58 2.32 13.39
CA PHE A 5 6.71 0.89 13.66
C PHE A 5 7.56 0.70 14.92
N ASP A 6 7.14 -0.20 15.80
CA ASP A 6 7.93 -0.57 16.99
C ASP A 6 9.13 -1.47 16.61
N HIS A 7 9.01 -2.19 15.50
CA HIS A 7 10.06 -3.03 14.90
C HIS A 7 10.29 -2.62 13.45
N GLY A 8 11.17 -1.64 13.25
CA GLY A 8 11.58 -1.14 11.95
C GLY A 8 12.73 -1.94 11.32
N PRO A 9 13.19 -1.55 10.11
CA PRO A 9 14.21 -2.27 9.35
C PRO A 9 15.60 -2.37 10.01
N ALA A 10 15.85 -1.65 11.11
CA ALA A 10 17.11 -1.61 11.84
C ALA A 10 16.98 -2.18 13.27
N ASP A 11 16.12 -3.17 13.47
CA ASP A 11 15.88 -3.88 14.74
C ASP A 11 15.45 -2.98 15.93
N GLY A 12 14.89 -1.81 15.65
CA GLY A 12 14.40 -0.84 16.63
C GLY A 12 13.21 -0.05 16.11
N SER A 13 12.62 0.79 16.97
CA SER A 13 11.48 1.61 16.55
C SER A 13 11.90 2.62 15.48
N CYS A 14 11.03 2.80 14.48
CA CYS A 14 11.28 3.75 13.40
C CYS A 14 10.01 4.54 13.06
N VAL A 15 10.24 5.70 12.43
CA VAL A 15 9.17 6.57 11.95
C VAL A 15 9.44 6.86 10.48
N PHE A 16 8.44 6.59 9.65
CA PHE A 16 8.36 7.06 8.27
C PHE A 16 7.55 8.35 8.26
N ALA A 17 8.15 9.45 7.79
CA ALA A 17 7.54 10.76 7.64
C ALA A 17 8.08 11.44 6.39
N GLN A 18 7.40 12.51 5.92
CA GLN A 18 7.82 13.29 4.75
C GLN A 18 8.12 12.41 3.52
N ALA A 19 7.16 11.60 3.11
CA ALA A 19 7.34 10.68 1.98
C ALA A 19 7.78 11.41 0.70
N ASP A 20 8.80 10.88 0.04
CA ASP A 20 9.26 11.37 -1.27
C ASP A 20 8.21 11.16 -2.36
N ARG A 21 7.44 10.07 -2.25
CA ARG A 21 6.36 9.70 -3.18
C ARG A 21 5.17 9.16 -2.39
N LEU A 22 3.97 9.54 -2.82
CA LEU A 22 2.73 8.98 -2.31
C LEU A 22 2.07 8.13 -3.40
N ILE A 23 1.89 6.83 -3.12
CA ILE A 23 1.21 5.89 -4.02
C ILE A 23 -0.12 5.53 -3.37
N VAL A 24 -1.23 5.85 -4.05
CA VAL A 24 -2.59 5.67 -3.53
C VAL A 24 -3.47 5.06 -4.61
N ALA A 25 -4.31 4.11 -4.20
CA ALA A 25 -5.42 3.60 -5.00
C ALA A 25 -6.72 3.84 -4.22
N HIS A 26 -7.63 4.62 -4.80
CA HIS A 26 -8.97 4.88 -4.27
C HIS A 26 -10.02 3.94 -4.89
N ALA A 27 -9.79 3.49 -6.13
CA ALA A 27 -10.66 2.56 -6.83
C ALA A 27 -9.98 1.19 -7.09
N PRO A 28 -10.75 0.10 -7.22
CA PRO A 28 -10.19 -1.24 -7.41
C PRO A 28 -9.34 -1.40 -8.67
N ASP A 29 -9.67 -0.70 -9.75
CA ASP A 29 -8.96 -0.71 -11.03
C ASP A 29 -7.61 0.02 -10.97
N GLU A 30 -7.38 0.87 -9.96
CA GLU A 30 -6.10 1.53 -9.72
C GLU A 30 -5.09 0.63 -8.99
N VAL A 31 -5.56 -0.45 -8.34
CA VAL A 31 -4.74 -1.35 -7.51
C VAL A 31 -3.56 -1.95 -8.30
N PRO A 32 -3.73 -2.48 -9.53
CA PRO A 32 -2.60 -3.04 -10.28
C PRO A 32 -1.49 -2.01 -10.54
N ALA A 33 -1.86 -0.77 -10.91
CA ALA A 33 -0.90 0.30 -11.17
C ALA A 33 -0.20 0.74 -9.87
N ALA A 34 -0.93 0.83 -8.76
CA ALA A 34 -0.35 1.15 -7.45
C ALA A 34 0.64 0.07 -7.00
N LEU A 35 0.32 -1.22 -7.15
CA LEU A 35 1.26 -2.30 -6.82
C LEU A 35 2.51 -2.28 -7.69
N ALA A 36 2.38 -2.02 -9.00
CA ALA A 36 3.54 -1.86 -9.89
C ALA A 36 4.44 -0.70 -9.44
N ALA A 37 3.87 0.45 -9.08
CA ALA A 37 4.62 1.60 -8.57
C ALA A 37 5.33 1.30 -7.23
N LEU A 38 4.73 0.47 -6.37
CA LEU A 38 5.39 0.01 -5.14
C LEU A 38 6.60 -0.88 -5.47
N ASP A 39 6.46 -1.81 -6.41
CA ASP A 39 7.57 -2.68 -6.84
C ASP A 39 8.72 -1.89 -7.48
N GLU A 40 8.41 -0.89 -8.31
CA GLU A 40 9.40 0.03 -8.89
C GLU A 40 10.15 0.81 -7.80
N ALA A 41 9.42 1.43 -6.86
CA ALA A 41 10.05 2.18 -5.78
C ALA A 41 10.94 1.29 -4.90
N ARG A 42 10.55 0.02 -4.68
CA ARG A 42 11.40 -0.94 -3.96
C ARG A 42 12.64 -1.32 -4.78
N ALA A 43 12.52 -1.50 -6.09
CA ALA A 43 13.64 -1.79 -6.98
C ALA A 43 14.64 -0.61 -7.05
N ASP A 44 14.14 0.62 -6.95
CA ASP A 44 14.93 1.86 -6.84
C ASP A 44 15.65 2.00 -5.48
N GLY A 45 15.41 1.09 -4.52
CA GLY A 45 16.04 1.09 -3.20
C GLY A 45 15.32 1.94 -2.15
N TYR A 46 14.10 2.42 -2.43
CA TYR A 46 13.29 3.10 -1.43
C TYR A 46 12.65 2.14 -0.43
N TRP A 47 12.43 2.64 0.78
CA TRP A 47 11.58 1.98 1.76
C TRP A 47 10.12 2.32 1.50
N LEU A 48 9.24 1.33 1.70
CA LEU A 48 7.79 1.48 1.60
C LEU A 48 7.16 1.41 2.99
N ALA A 49 6.27 2.34 3.29
CA ALA A 49 5.46 2.33 4.50
C ALA A 49 4.06 2.82 4.17
N GLY A 50 3.05 2.05 4.58
CA GLY A 50 1.67 2.35 4.25
C GLY A 50 0.71 1.39 4.92
N PHE A 51 -0.56 1.49 4.54
CA PHE A 51 -1.61 0.58 4.92
C PHE A 51 -2.48 0.29 3.71
N ALA A 52 -3.19 -0.83 3.77
CA ALA A 52 -4.27 -1.14 2.85
C ALA A 52 -5.55 -1.30 3.64
N SER A 53 -6.66 -0.88 3.06
CA SER A 53 -7.98 -1.19 3.60
C SER A 53 -8.25 -2.71 3.53
N TYR A 54 -9.13 -3.20 4.39
CA TYR A 54 -9.55 -4.62 4.39
C TYR A 54 -10.05 -5.10 3.02
N GLU A 55 -10.73 -4.23 2.29
CA GLU A 55 -11.40 -4.53 1.03
C GLU A 55 -10.46 -4.53 -0.17
N LEU A 56 -9.17 -4.22 0.02
CA LEU A 56 -8.15 -4.49 -0.99
C LEU A 56 -8.19 -5.97 -1.41
N GLY A 57 -8.51 -6.88 -0.47
CA GLY A 57 -8.63 -8.31 -0.77
C GLY A 57 -9.62 -8.65 -1.89
N TYR A 58 -10.70 -7.88 -2.05
CA TYR A 58 -11.66 -8.09 -3.15
C TYR A 58 -11.07 -7.73 -4.52
N ALA A 59 -10.10 -6.81 -4.59
CA ALA A 59 -9.42 -6.45 -5.83
C ALA A 59 -8.30 -7.44 -6.19
N LEU A 60 -7.75 -8.18 -5.21
CA LEU A 60 -6.63 -9.10 -5.40
C LEU A 60 -7.05 -10.53 -5.76
N GLU A 61 -8.25 -10.96 -5.34
CA GLU A 61 -8.77 -12.30 -5.61
C GLU A 61 -9.92 -12.22 -6.63
N PRO A 62 -9.74 -12.71 -7.87
CA PRO A 62 -10.76 -12.64 -8.91
C PRO A 62 -12.11 -13.23 -8.51
N ARG A 63 -12.13 -14.27 -7.66
CA ARG A 63 -13.39 -14.87 -7.16
C ARG A 63 -14.16 -13.97 -6.19
N LEU A 64 -13.47 -13.02 -5.55
CA LEU A 64 -14.06 -12.06 -4.63
C LEU A 64 -14.45 -10.74 -5.33
N ALA A 65 -13.91 -10.44 -6.51
CA ALA A 65 -14.23 -9.21 -7.23
C ALA A 65 -15.74 -8.89 -7.36
N PRO A 66 -16.65 -9.86 -7.59
CA PRO A 66 -18.09 -9.58 -7.63
C PRO A 66 -18.71 -9.15 -6.29
N LEU A 67 -18.01 -9.34 -5.17
CA LEU A 67 -18.44 -9.01 -3.82
C LEU A 67 -17.95 -7.63 -3.36
N MET A 68 -17.28 -6.86 -4.23
CA MET A 68 -16.80 -5.51 -3.91
C MET A 68 -17.97 -4.60 -3.49
N PRO A 69 -17.89 -3.92 -2.34
CA PRO A 69 -18.92 -2.98 -1.91
C PRO A 69 -19.12 -1.83 -2.92
N ALA A 70 -20.37 -1.54 -3.26
CA ALA A 70 -20.70 -0.53 -4.27
C ALA A 70 -20.50 0.93 -3.83
N HIS A 71 -20.34 1.19 -2.51
CA HIS A 71 -20.28 2.54 -1.95
C HIS A 71 -19.09 2.70 -1.00
N ARG A 72 -17.90 2.85 -1.57
CA ARG A 72 -16.68 3.16 -0.83
C ARG A 72 -16.13 4.51 -1.26
#